data_AF-A0A9X2GD97-F1
#
_entry.id   AF-A0A9X2GD97-F1
#
_cell.length_a   1.000
_cell.length_b   1.000
_cell.length_c   1.000
_cell.angle_alpha   90.00
_cell.angle_beta   90.00
_cell.angle_gamma   90.00
#
_symmetry.space_group_name_H-M   'P 1'
#
loop_
_entity.id
_entity.type
_entity.pdbx_description
1 polymer ?
#
loop_
_entity_poly.entity_id
_entity_poly.type
_entity_poly.pdbx_seq_one_letter_code
_entity_poly.pdbx_strand_id
1 'polypeptide(L)'
;MNTATGTTTGTTTGTTTGTTTGTAARAERGQETREAILDAAERLFAEHGVGEVSNRQISEAAGQGNHFAVGYHFGTKAGLVRALVRRYTAELEERRLRLLEVIGGSGDLRDWVSCLVRPATDHLDALGVRSRRAQCMAQINTVPALRQIVIDESAAAPSMRATLDGMLRLLPDLPEQVRQERADMCRLLLVHALAERERALNEGEPTARTTWDAAATGLVDALTGLWLAPSTPGPAHSPTRTDH
;
A
#
# COMPACT_ATOMS: atom_id res chain seq x y z
N MET A 1 13.58 72.80 -54.84
CA MET A 1 14.42 72.29 -53.73
C MET A 1 13.48 71.76 -52.66
N ASN A 2 13.52 70.53 -52.16
CA ASN A 2 14.25 69.30 -52.47
C ASN A 2 13.41 68.15 -51.86
N THR A 3 13.52 66.97 -52.44
CA THR A 3 12.97 65.65 -52.04
C THR A 3 13.43 65.14 -50.67
N ALA A 4 12.63 64.28 -50.01
CA ALA A 4 13.03 62.91 -49.61
C ALA A 4 11.96 62.16 -48.78
N THR A 5 11.74 60.92 -49.20
CA THR A 5 11.05 59.77 -48.59
C THR A 5 11.80 59.16 -47.39
N GLY A 6 11.07 58.48 -46.48
CA GLY A 6 11.65 57.60 -45.46
C GLY A 6 10.60 56.70 -44.78
N THR A 7 10.88 55.40 -44.74
CA THR A 7 10.00 54.25 -44.40
C THR A 7 10.39 53.62 -43.06
N THR A 8 9.44 52.86 -42.45
CA THR A 8 9.64 51.75 -41.46
C THR A 8 9.85 52.19 -40.00
N THR A 9 9.11 51.71 -38.98
CA THR A 9 9.18 50.33 -38.46
C THR A 9 8.00 50.05 -37.51
N GLY A 10 7.41 48.86 -37.62
CA GLY A 10 6.39 48.37 -36.71
C GLY A 10 6.95 47.90 -35.36
N THR A 11 6.07 47.78 -34.37
CA THR A 11 6.27 46.92 -33.21
C THR A 11 4.92 46.31 -32.86
N THR A 12 4.72 45.09 -33.36
CA THR A 12 3.66 44.19 -32.92
C THR A 12 4.09 43.62 -31.57
N THR A 13 3.51 44.10 -30.48
CA THR A 13 3.61 43.42 -29.18
C THR A 13 2.70 42.19 -29.23
N GLY A 14 3.28 41.04 -29.55
CA GLY A 14 2.62 39.75 -29.43
C GLY A 14 2.40 39.42 -27.96
N THR A 15 1.15 39.46 -27.52
CA THR A 15 0.70 38.96 -26.23
C THR A 15 0.76 37.42 -26.25
N THR A 16 1.86 36.84 -25.76
CA THR A 16 1.96 35.41 -25.45
C THR A 16 1.24 35.14 -24.13
N THR A 17 -0.04 34.78 -24.18
CA THR A 17 -0.82 34.36 -22.98
C THR A 17 -1.58 33.04 -23.21
N GLY A 18 -1.15 32.22 -24.17
CA GLY A 18 -1.83 30.97 -24.55
C GLY A 18 -1.22 29.67 -24.00
N THR A 19 0.00 29.68 -23.46
CA THR A 19 0.78 28.43 -23.28
C THR A 19 0.55 27.72 -21.93
N THR A 20 0.14 28.43 -20.88
CA THR A 20 0.05 27.85 -19.53
C THR A 20 -1.18 26.93 -19.36
N THR A 21 -2.31 27.26 -19.99
CA THR A 21 -3.59 26.54 -19.83
C THR A 21 -3.57 25.15 -20.48
N GLY A 22 -2.87 24.98 -21.60
CA GLY A 22 -2.79 23.69 -22.31
C GLY A 22 -1.97 22.62 -21.60
N THR A 23 -0.92 23.03 -20.88
CA THR A 23 -0.02 22.13 -20.15
C THR A 23 -0.67 21.58 -18.88
N ALA A 24 -1.39 22.43 -18.13
CA ALA A 24 -2.12 22.03 -16.93
C ALA A 24 -3.23 21.02 -17.24
N ALA A 25 -4.07 21.30 -18.25
CA ALA A 25 -5.14 20.39 -18.67
C ALA A 25 -4.63 19.04 -19.20
N ARG A 26 -3.41 19.01 -19.77
CA ARG A 26 -2.77 17.75 -20.20
C ARG A 26 -2.25 16.96 -19.01
N ALA A 27 -1.67 17.63 -18.01
CA ALA A 27 -1.21 16.98 -16.79
C ALA A 27 -2.37 16.36 -15.99
N GLU A 28 -3.48 17.10 -15.88
CA GLU A 28 -4.71 16.64 -15.23
C GLU A 28 -5.29 15.39 -15.89
N ARG A 29 -5.48 15.39 -17.22
CA ARG A 29 -5.91 14.19 -17.96
C ARG A 29 -4.95 13.01 -17.80
N GLY A 30 -3.65 13.28 -17.73
CA GLY A 30 -2.64 12.25 -17.46
C GLY A 30 -2.79 11.64 -16.08
N GLN A 31 -3.14 12.44 -15.07
CA GLN A 31 -3.39 11.99 -13.71
C GLN A 31 -4.71 11.21 -13.61
N GLU A 32 -5.78 11.67 -14.24
CA GLU A 32 -7.06 10.95 -14.31
C GLU A 32 -6.88 9.57 -14.95
N THR A 33 -6.13 9.50 -16.06
CA THR A 33 -5.79 8.24 -16.73
C THR A 33 -4.99 7.32 -15.81
N ARG A 34 -4.02 7.89 -15.07
CA ARG A 34 -3.20 7.15 -14.12
C ARG A 34 -4.06 6.52 -13.01
N GLU A 35 -4.99 7.27 -12.43
CA GLU A 35 -5.88 6.76 -11.38
C GLU A 35 -6.85 5.71 -11.92
N ALA A 36 -7.44 5.93 -13.11
CA ALA A 36 -8.32 4.95 -13.75
C ALA A 36 -7.61 3.61 -14.00
N ILE A 37 -6.32 3.64 -14.36
CA ILE A 37 -5.50 2.43 -14.49
C ILE A 37 -5.27 1.73 -13.15
N LEU A 38 -4.99 2.50 -12.08
CA LEU A 38 -4.80 1.92 -10.75
C LEU A 38 -6.09 1.26 -10.24
N ASP A 39 -7.24 1.89 -10.43
CA ASP A 39 -8.53 1.33 -10.02
C ASP A 39 -8.89 0.06 -10.80
N ALA A 40 -8.66 0.08 -12.12
CA ALA A 40 -8.85 -1.10 -12.95
C ALA A 40 -7.91 -2.25 -12.55
N ALA A 41 -6.64 -1.95 -12.28
CA ALA A 41 -5.66 -2.94 -11.85
C ALA A 41 -6.02 -3.54 -10.49
N GLU A 42 -6.41 -2.71 -9.52
CA GLU A 42 -6.83 -3.15 -8.19
C GLU A 42 -8.00 -4.14 -8.26
N ARG A 43 -9.04 -3.78 -9.02
CA ARG A 43 -10.21 -4.65 -9.20
C ARG A 43 -9.84 -5.96 -9.88
N LEU A 44 -9.11 -5.91 -11.00
CA LEU A 44 -8.75 -7.11 -11.75
C LEU A 44 -7.81 -8.02 -10.97
N PHE A 45 -6.84 -7.46 -10.23
CA PHE A 45 -5.95 -8.26 -9.39
C PHE A 45 -6.69 -8.94 -8.24
N ALA A 46 -7.68 -8.29 -7.65
CA ALA A 46 -8.54 -8.93 -6.64
C ALA A 46 -9.39 -10.06 -7.23
N GLU A 47 -9.95 -9.86 -8.43
CA GLU A 47 -10.90 -10.81 -9.06
C GLU A 47 -10.21 -12.01 -9.71
N HIS A 48 -9.04 -11.80 -10.33
CA HIS A 48 -8.38 -12.82 -11.16
C HIS A 48 -6.98 -13.20 -10.68
N GLY A 49 -6.48 -12.53 -9.66
CA GLY A 49 -5.11 -12.70 -9.18
C GLY A 49 -4.10 -11.94 -10.04
N VAL A 50 -2.95 -11.63 -9.43
CA VAL A 50 -1.93 -10.80 -10.11
C VAL A 50 -1.28 -11.57 -11.27
N GLY A 51 -1.17 -12.90 -11.23
CA GLY A 51 -0.54 -13.69 -12.30
C GLY A 51 -1.27 -13.58 -13.65
N GLU A 52 -2.61 -13.63 -13.61
CA GLU A 52 -3.46 -13.81 -14.80
C GLU A 52 -3.80 -12.51 -15.54
N VAL A 53 -3.59 -11.36 -14.89
CA VAL A 53 -4.03 -10.06 -15.43
C VAL A 53 -2.94 -9.40 -16.28
N SER A 54 -3.21 -9.17 -17.56
CA SER A 54 -2.31 -8.46 -18.49
C SER A 54 -2.50 -6.93 -18.47
N ASN A 55 -1.46 -6.20 -18.87
CA ASN A 55 -1.53 -4.74 -19.06
C ASN A 55 -2.60 -4.32 -20.08
N ARG A 56 -2.89 -5.19 -21.05
CA ARG A 56 -3.94 -4.97 -22.04
C ARG A 56 -5.31 -5.00 -21.39
N GLN A 57 -5.62 -6.05 -20.60
CA GLN A 57 -6.88 -6.16 -19.86
C GLN A 57 -7.07 -4.97 -18.92
N ILE A 58 -6.00 -4.52 -18.25
CA ILE A 58 -6.05 -3.33 -17.38
C ILE A 58 -6.38 -2.08 -18.20
N SER A 59 -5.73 -1.87 -19.34
CA SER A 59 -6.00 -0.69 -20.19
C SER A 59 -7.44 -0.68 -20.71
N GLU A 60 -7.94 -1.83 -21.15
CA GLU A 60 -9.33 -2.00 -21.61
C GLU A 60 -10.32 -1.73 -20.47
N ALA A 61 -10.08 -2.29 -19.27
CA ALA A 61 -10.91 -2.08 -18.08
C ALA A 61 -10.85 -0.63 -17.56
N ALA A 62 -9.76 0.09 -17.80
CA ALA A 62 -9.61 1.51 -17.49
C ALA A 62 -10.21 2.44 -18.57
N GLY A 63 -10.89 1.89 -19.58
CA GLY A 63 -11.51 2.66 -20.66
C GLY A 63 -10.49 3.32 -21.61
N GLN A 64 -9.25 2.84 -21.62
CA GLN A 64 -8.18 3.41 -22.43
C GLN A 64 -8.16 2.78 -23.81
N GLY A 65 -8.38 3.59 -24.85
CA GLY A 65 -8.23 3.16 -26.24
C GLY A 65 -6.80 2.82 -26.64
N ASN A 66 -5.81 3.20 -25.81
CA ASN A 66 -4.41 2.89 -26.00
C ASN A 66 -3.95 1.79 -25.03
N HIS A 67 -3.74 0.57 -25.53
CA HIS A 67 -3.23 -0.57 -24.74
C HIS A 67 -1.81 -0.38 -24.19
N PHE A 68 -1.08 0.65 -24.63
CA PHE A 68 0.23 1.01 -24.09
C PHE A 68 0.16 1.97 -22.90
N ALA A 69 -1.03 2.44 -22.49
CA ALA A 69 -1.18 3.42 -21.41
C ALA A 69 -0.56 2.94 -20.09
N VAL A 70 -0.74 1.65 -19.74
CA VAL A 70 -0.12 1.06 -18.55
C VAL A 70 1.41 1.10 -18.64
N GLY A 71 1.97 0.72 -19.79
CA GLY A 71 3.42 0.77 -20.02
C GLY A 71 3.97 2.19 -19.98
N TYR A 72 3.23 3.16 -20.50
CA TYR A 72 3.62 4.57 -20.49
C TYR A 72 3.65 5.16 -19.07
N HIS A 73 2.64 4.90 -18.25
CA HIS A 73 2.53 5.48 -16.90
C HIS A 73 3.31 4.75 -15.82
N PHE A 74 3.57 3.45 -15.99
CA PHE A 74 4.13 2.60 -14.94
C PHE A 74 5.35 1.79 -15.38
N GLY A 75 5.64 1.73 -16.68
CA GLY A 75 6.72 0.92 -17.25
C GLY A 75 6.40 -0.56 -17.17
N THR A 76 6.64 -1.16 -16.02
CA THR A 76 6.51 -2.60 -15.79
C THR A 76 5.34 -2.92 -14.85
N LYS A 77 4.95 -4.20 -14.79
CA LYS A 77 3.98 -4.69 -13.82
C LYS A 77 4.43 -4.46 -12.37
N ALA A 78 5.72 -4.62 -12.10
CA ALA A 78 6.30 -4.25 -10.81
C ALA A 78 6.20 -2.74 -10.52
N GLY A 79 6.36 -1.89 -11.53
CA GLY A 79 6.14 -0.44 -11.42
C GLY A 79 4.68 -0.08 -11.14
N LEU A 80 3.73 -0.78 -11.76
CA LEU A 80 2.30 -0.63 -11.49
C LEU A 80 1.95 -1.06 -10.05
N VAL A 81 2.43 -2.24 -9.63
CA VAL A 81 2.22 -2.73 -8.25
C VAL A 81 2.84 -1.78 -7.24
N ARG A 82 4.05 -1.26 -7.49
CA ARG A 82 4.67 -0.24 -6.64
C ARG A 82 3.79 1.00 -6.50
N ALA A 83 3.20 1.47 -7.60
CA ALA A 83 2.30 2.61 -7.57
C ALA A 83 1.01 2.34 -6.76
N LEU A 84 0.42 1.14 -6.91
CA LEU A 84 -0.72 0.70 -6.10
C LEU A 84 -0.38 0.66 -4.61
N VAL A 85 0.76 0.04 -4.27
CA VAL A 85 1.21 -0.05 -2.87
C VAL A 85 1.46 1.34 -2.31
N ARG A 86 2.10 2.25 -3.05
CA ARG A 86 2.30 3.64 -2.61
C ARG A 86 1.02 4.40 -2.35
N ARG A 87 0.01 4.21 -3.21
CA ARG A 87 -1.32 4.79 -3.01
C ARG A 87 -1.90 4.30 -1.68
N TYR A 88 -1.85 2.99 -1.44
CA TYR A 88 -2.34 2.39 -0.21
C TYR A 88 -1.54 2.83 1.03
N THR A 89 -0.20 2.83 0.98
CA THR A 89 0.62 3.20 2.12
C THR A 89 0.43 4.66 2.50
N ALA A 90 0.27 5.57 1.53
CA ALA A 90 -0.04 6.98 1.78
C ALA A 90 -1.39 7.15 2.50
N GLU A 91 -2.44 6.43 2.08
CA GLU A 91 -3.75 6.46 2.74
C GLU A 91 -3.69 5.96 4.19
N LEU A 92 -2.83 4.96 4.46
CA LEU A 92 -2.62 4.45 5.81
C LEU A 92 -1.71 5.33 6.67
N GLU A 93 -0.77 6.05 6.06
CA GLU A 93 0.23 6.86 6.76
C GLU A 93 -0.43 7.89 7.67
N GLU A 94 -1.36 8.68 7.14
CA GLU A 94 -2.06 9.70 7.92
C GLU A 94 -2.85 9.11 9.09
N ARG A 95 -3.51 7.97 8.88
CA ARG A 95 -4.26 7.26 9.92
C ARG A 95 -3.34 6.77 11.03
N ARG A 96 -2.18 6.23 10.65
CA ARG A 96 -1.20 5.70 11.60
C ARG A 96 -0.51 6.81 12.37
N LEU A 97 -0.16 7.93 11.74
CA LEU A 97 0.41 9.09 12.43
C LEU A 97 -0.51 9.61 13.53
N ARG A 98 -1.82 9.76 13.24
CA ARG A 98 -2.81 10.16 14.27
C ARG A 98 -2.85 9.19 15.45
N LEU A 99 -2.76 7.88 15.19
CA LEU A 99 -2.78 6.89 16.26
C LEU A 99 -1.46 6.89 17.07
N LEU A 100 -0.32 7.09 16.41
CA LEU A 100 0.98 7.24 17.06
C LEU A 100 1.03 8.44 18.01
N GLU A 101 0.41 9.56 17.61
CA GLU A 101 0.25 10.74 18.47
C GLU A 101 -0.56 10.42 19.73
N VAL A 102 -1.64 9.66 19.59
CA VAL A 102 -2.52 9.27 20.72
C VAL A 102 -1.79 8.37 21.71
N ILE A 103 -1.03 7.37 21.24
CA ILE A 103 -0.38 6.41 22.14
C ILE A 103 0.85 6.99 22.84
N GLY A 104 1.45 8.09 22.32
CA GLY A 104 2.42 8.91 23.03
C GLY A 104 3.66 8.19 23.59
N GLY A 105 4.05 7.04 23.02
CA GLY A 105 5.13 6.21 23.56
C GLY A 105 4.70 5.18 24.61
N SER A 106 3.45 4.73 24.58
CA SER A 106 2.86 3.71 25.46
C SER A 106 3.79 2.53 25.76
N GLY A 107 3.73 2.05 27.01
CA GLY A 107 4.40 0.84 27.48
C GLY A 107 3.62 -0.46 27.22
N ASP A 108 2.45 -0.39 26.58
CA ASP A 108 1.65 -1.55 26.21
C ASP A 108 1.88 -1.93 24.74
N LEU A 109 2.35 -3.16 24.50
CA LEU A 109 2.53 -3.70 23.14
C LEU A 109 1.22 -3.67 22.33
N ARG A 110 0.07 -3.81 22.99
CA ARG A 110 -1.24 -3.79 22.36
C ARG A 110 -1.53 -2.47 21.62
N ASP A 111 -1.06 -1.36 22.15
CA ASP A 111 -1.22 -0.04 21.53
C ASP A 111 -0.42 0.05 20.23
N TRP A 112 0.82 -0.46 20.24
CA TRP A 112 1.65 -0.51 19.05
C TRP A 112 1.13 -1.50 17.99
N VAL A 113 0.63 -2.65 18.40
CA VAL A 113 -0.06 -3.59 17.50
C VAL A 113 -1.31 -2.93 16.90
N SER A 114 -2.02 -2.09 17.67
CA SER A 114 -3.15 -1.32 17.15
C SER A 114 -2.73 -0.36 16.03
N CYS A 115 -1.51 0.19 16.05
CA CYS A 115 -0.95 0.99 14.95
C CYS A 115 -0.67 0.20 13.66
N LEU A 116 -0.58 -1.13 13.73
CA LEU A 116 -0.52 -1.99 12.54
C LEU A 116 -1.92 -2.27 11.97
N VAL A 117 -2.89 -2.54 12.85
CA VAL A 117 -4.21 -3.06 12.48
C VAL A 117 -5.20 -1.95 12.14
N ARG A 118 -5.39 -0.99 13.06
CA ARG A 118 -6.49 -0.02 12.99
C ARG A 118 -6.44 0.86 11.75
N PRO A 119 -5.28 1.40 11.31
CA PRO A 119 -5.23 2.18 10.08
C PRO A 119 -5.79 1.44 8.86
N ALA A 120 -5.52 0.14 8.75
CA ALA A 120 -6.01 -0.68 7.65
C ALA A 120 -7.51 -0.95 7.77
N THR A 121 -8.01 -1.31 8.96
CA THR A 121 -9.44 -1.57 9.16
C THR A 121 -10.28 -0.31 9.00
N ASP A 122 -9.81 0.83 9.51
CA ASP A 122 -10.51 2.12 9.41
C ASP A 122 -10.53 2.62 7.97
N HIS A 123 -9.48 2.35 7.20
CA HIS A 123 -9.46 2.63 5.77
C HIS A 123 -10.48 1.75 5.01
N LEU A 124 -10.51 0.45 5.27
CA LEU A 124 -11.45 -0.47 4.62
C LEU A 124 -12.91 -0.17 5.00
N ASP A 125 -13.17 0.23 6.24
CA ASP A 125 -14.49 0.69 6.69
C ASP A 125 -14.93 1.94 5.92
N ALA A 126 -14.02 2.91 5.74
CA ALA A 126 -14.28 4.14 5.00
C ALA A 126 -14.55 3.90 3.50
N LEU A 127 -13.96 2.88 2.88
CA LEU A 127 -14.26 2.49 1.50
C LEU A 127 -15.63 1.82 1.37
N GLY A 128 -16.11 1.16 2.43
CA GLY A 128 -17.38 0.47 2.48
C GLY A 128 -17.46 -0.79 1.63
N VAL A 129 -18.68 -1.33 1.53
CA VAL A 129 -18.98 -2.52 0.74
C VAL A 129 -18.90 -2.16 -0.75
N ARG A 130 -18.18 -2.99 -1.54
CA ARG A 130 -17.71 -2.84 -2.94
C ARG A 130 -16.21 -2.64 -3.08
N SER A 131 -15.50 -2.29 -2.01
CA SER A 131 -14.02 -2.31 -2.02
C SER A 131 -13.51 -3.72 -2.32
N ARG A 132 -12.43 -3.79 -3.10
CA ARG A 132 -11.65 -5.03 -3.32
C ARG A 132 -10.17 -4.87 -2.96
N ARG A 133 -9.85 -3.86 -2.16
CA ARG A 133 -8.47 -3.45 -1.87
C ARG A 133 -7.73 -4.49 -1.03
N ALA A 134 -8.38 -5.03 0.00
CA ALA A 134 -7.75 -6.05 0.84
C ALA A 134 -7.49 -7.34 0.05
N GLN A 135 -8.45 -7.76 -0.78
CA GLN A 135 -8.27 -8.91 -1.69
C GLN A 135 -7.14 -8.69 -2.70
N CYS A 136 -7.06 -7.50 -3.31
CA CYS A 136 -5.94 -7.14 -4.19
C CYS A 136 -4.59 -7.25 -3.46
N MET A 137 -4.49 -6.69 -2.24
CA MET A 137 -3.26 -6.73 -1.46
C MET A 137 -2.88 -8.17 -1.06
N ALA A 138 -3.86 -9.03 -0.75
CA ALA A 138 -3.63 -10.44 -0.50
C ALA A 138 -3.08 -11.16 -1.75
N GLN A 139 -3.66 -10.90 -2.92
CA GLN A 139 -3.19 -11.47 -4.19
C GLN A 139 -1.76 -11.01 -4.53
N ILE A 140 -1.41 -9.75 -4.27
CA ILE A 140 -0.03 -9.24 -4.43
C ILE A 140 0.94 -9.98 -3.50
N ASN A 141 0.54 -10.26 -2.26
CA ASN A 141 1.38 -10.91 -1.26
C ASN A 141 1.70 -12.39 -1.56
N THR A 142 0.92 -13.05 -2.42
CA THR A 142 1.19 -14.46 -2.82
C THR A 142 2.39 -14.58 -3.74
N VAL A 143 2.72 -13.53 -4.50
CA VAL A 143 3.84 -13.51 -5.45
C VAL A 143 5.10 -12.98 -4.74
N PRO A 144 6.18 -13.79 -4.53
CA PRO A 144 7.31 -13.38 -3.71
C PRO A 144 7.98 -12.06 -4.11
N ALA A 145 8.21 -11.85 -5.41
CA ALA A 145 8.84 -10.63 -5.90
C ALA A 145 7.97 -9.37 -5.69
N LEU A 146 6.64 -9.52 -5.72
CA LEU A 146 5.72 -8.41 -5.50
C LEU A 146 5.48 -8.17 -4.00
N ARG A 147 5.45 -9.23 -3.20
CA ARG A 147 5.45 -9.15 -1.74
C ARG A 147 6.65 -8.33 -1.24
N GLN A 148 7.83 -8.50 -1.83
CA GLN A 148 8.99 -7.70 -1.46
C GLN A 148 8.76 -6.20 -1.69
N ILE A 149 8.09 -5.82 -2.80
CA ILE A 149 7.71 -4.42 -3.05
C ILE A 149 6.76 -3.91 -1.95
N VAL A 150 5.80 -4.73 -1.50
CA VAL A 150 4.91 -4.37 -0.39
C VAL A 150 5.69 -4.11 0.89
N ILE A 151 6.64 -4.98 1.21
CA ILE A 151 7.50 -4.86 2.41
C ILE A 151 8.33 -3.58 2.32
N ASP A 152 9.04 -3.37 1.21
CA ASP A 152 9.95 -2.24 1.04
C ASP A 152 9.22 -0.89 1.10
N GLU A 153 8.10 -0.77 0.38
CA GLU A 153 7.31 0.48 0.35
C GLU A 153 6.61 0.74 1.69
N SER A 154 6.20 -0.31 2.42
CA SER A 154 5.64 -0.15 3.76
C SER A 154 6.72 0.26 4.77
N ALA A 155 7.91 -0.36 4.70
CA ALA A 155 9.04 -0.04 5.57
C ALA A 155 9.66 1.33 5.29
N ALA A 156 9.49 1.88 4.08
CA ALA A 156 9.91 3.24 3.77
C ALA A 156 9.09 4.29 4.54
N ALA A 157 7.84 4.00 4.86
CA ALA A 157 6.91 4.92 5.52
C ALA A 157 7.36 5.23 6.97
N PRO A 158 7.53 6.52 7.34
CA PRO A 158 7.97 6.90 8.69
C PRO A 158 7.09 6.36 9.81
N SER A 159 5.76 6.41 9.66
CA SER A 159 4.84 5.91 10.69
C SER A 159 4.97 4.40 10.91
N MET A 160 5.24 3.65 9.84
CA MET A 160 5.44 2.20 9.93
C MET A 160 6.72 1.87 10.71
N ARG A 161 7.83 2.55 10.38
CA ARG A 161 9.10 2.38 11.11
C ARG A 161 8.95 2.70 12.59
N ALA A 162 8.35 3.85 12.92
CA ALA A 162 8.10 4.23 14.30
C ALA A 162 7.24 3.18 15.05
N THR A 163 6.24 2.60 14.36
CA THR A 163 5.40 1.55 14.94
C THR A 163 6.21 0.29 15.24
N LEU A 164 7.00 -0.19 14.27
CA LEU A 164 7.84 -1.37 14.44
C LEU A 164 8.89 -1.16 15.53
N ASP A 165 9.55 0.00 15.57
CA ASP A 165 10.53 0.34 16.60
C ASP A 165 9.89 0.38 18.00
N GLY A 166 8.66 0.88 18.11
CA GLY A 166 7.90 0.85 19.35
C GLY A 166 7.56 -0.58 19.81
N MET A 167 7.09 -1.43 18.90
CA MET A 167 6.84 -2.84 19.19
C MET A 167 8.11 -3.55 19.64
N LEU A 168 9.20 -3.44 18.87
CA LEU A 168 10.45 -4.14 19.12
C LEU A 168 11.05 -3.82 20.49
N ARG A 169 10.86 -2.60 21.01
CA ARG A 169 11.30 -2.20 22.36
C ARG A 169 10.55 -2.91 23.49
N LEU A 170 9.33 -3.37 23.23
CA LEU A 170 8.46 -4.01 24.23
C LEU A 170 8.41 -5.54 24.08
N LEU A 171 8.98 -6.09 23.00
CA LEU A 171 9.04 -7.53 22.83
C LEU A 171 10.02 -8.16 23.81
N PRO A 172 9.75 -9.41 24.26
CA PRO A 172 10.74 -10.19 24.98
C PRO A 172 11.99 -10.43 24.11
N ASP A 173 13.10 -10.83 24.74
CA ASP A 173 14.31 -11.22 24.02
C ASP A 173 14.06 -12.51 23.23
N LEU A 174 13.63 -12.33 21.98
CA LEU A 174 13.36 -13.40 21.03
C LEU A 174 14.59 -13.64 20.15
N PRO A 175 14.97 -14.90 19.91
CA PRO A 175 15.93 -15.24 18.87
C PRO A 175 15.52 -14.65 17.52
N GLU A 176 16.49 -14.25 16.71
CA GLU A 176 16.21 -13.56 15.44
C GLU A 176 15.31 -14.37 14.50
N GLN A 177 15.54 -15.68 14.42
CA GLN A 177 14.71 -16.59 13.61
C GLN A 177 13.24 -16.57 14.06
N VAL A 178 12.99 -16.62 15.38
CA VAL A 178 11.64 -16.56 15.94
C VAL A 178 10.97 -15.22 15.64
N ARG A 179 11.74 -14.12 15.69
CA ARG A 179 11.23 -12.78 15.36
C ARG A 179 10.81 -12.69 13.90
N GLN A 180 11.62 -13.22 12.99
CA GLN A 180 11.32 -13.27 11.55
C GLN A 180 10.09 -14.13 11.27
N GLU A 181 10.02 -15.33 11.86
CA GLU A 181 8.85 -16.21 11.75
C GLU A 181 7.57 -15.52 12.21
N ARG A 182 7.61 -14.83 13.36
CA ARG A 182 6.45 -14.09 13.88
C ARG A 182 6.08 -12.89 13.02
N ALA A 183 7.06 -12.18 12.47
CA ALA A 183 6.81 -11.10 11.52
C ALA A 183 6.08 -11.61 10.27
N ASP A 184 6.51 -12.75 9.73
CA ASP A 184 5.84 -13.39 8.59
C ASP A 184 4.43 -13.86 8.92
N MET A 185 4.24 -14.53 10.07
CA MET A 185 2.92 -14.95 10.55
C MET A 185 1.99 -13.73 10.78
N CYS A 186 2.51 -12.66 11.38
CA CYS A 186 1.78 -11.42 11.62
C CYS A 186 1.30 -10.80 10.30
N ARG A 187 2.20 -10.68 9.31
CA ARG A 187 1.86 -10.15 7.98
C ARG A 187 0.82 -11.03 7.28
N LEU A 188 1.00 -12.36 7.29
CA LEU A 188 0.05 -13.30 6.68
C LEU A 188 -1.33 -13.19 7.32
N LEU A 189 -1.40 -13.25 8.65
CA LEU A 189 -2.66 -13.18 9.37
C LEU A 189 -3.37 -11.84 9.10
N LEU A 190 -2.66 -10.72 9.18
CA LEU A 190 -3.24 -9.41 8.94
C LEU A 190 -3.78 -9.29 7.50
N VAL A 191 -2.95 -9.57 6.50
CA VAL A 191 -3.35 -9.40 5.10
C VAL A 191 -4.52 -10.30 4.72
N HIS A 192 -4.47 -11.59 5.10
CA HIS A 192 -5.51 -12.54 4.70
C HIS A 192 -6.79 -12.41 5.52
N ALA A 193 -6.72 -12.05 6.81
CA ALA A 193 -7.93 -11.83 7.59
C ALA A 193 -8.73 -10.60 7.10
N LEU A 194 -8.04 -9.52 6.70
CA LEU A 194 -8.69 -8.36 6.09
C LEU A 194 -9.33 -8.73 4.75
N ALA A 195 -8.62 -9.48 3.89
CA ALA A 195 -9.14 -9.91 2.60
C ALA A 195 -10.35 -10.83 2.72
N GLU A 196 -10.30 -11.81 3.62
CA GLU A 196 -11.39 -12.76 3.86
C GLU A 196 -12.63 -12.04 4.40
N ARG A 197 -12.44 -11.07 5.31
CA ARG A 197 -13.53 -10.23 5.80
C ARG A 197 -14.12 -9.35 4.69
N GLU A 198 -13.29 -8.69 3.90
CA GLU A 198 -13.74 -7.86 2.78
C GLU A 198 -14.56 -8.69 1.76
N ARG A 199 -14.10 -9.92 1.45
CA ARG A 199 -14.84 -10.87 0.61
C ARG A 199 -16.21 -11.20 1.18
N ALA A 200 -16.26 -11.64 2.44
CA ALA A 200 -17.50 -11.99 3.13
C ALA A 200 -18.51 -10.83 3.14
N LEU A 201 -18.05 -9.60 3.43
CA LEU A 201 -18.91 -8.41 3.43
C LEU A 201 -19.46 -8.09 2.03
N ASN A 202 -18.65 -8.25 0.98
CA ASN A 202 -19.09 -8.05 -0.40
C ASN A 202 -20.12 -9.09 -0.87
N GLU A 203 -20.03 -10.31 -0.34
CA GLU A 203 -20.92 -11.42 -0.67
C GLU A 203 -22.16 -11.50 0.25
N GLY A 204 -22.24 -10.64 1.26
CA GLY A 204 -23.31 -10.66 2.25
C GLY A 204 -23.23 -11.87 3.20
N GLU A 205 -22.06 -12.48 3.31
CA GLU A 205 -21.81 -13.61 4.21
C GLU A 205 -21.67 -13.13 5.67
N PRO A 206 -22.13 -13.93 6.64
CA PRO A 206 -21.96 -13.60 8.05
C PRO A 206 -20.48 -13.58 8.43
N THR A 207 -20.08 -12.58 9.23
CA THR A 207 -18.74 -12.49 9.80
C THR A 207 -18.79 -12.62 11.32
N ALA A 208 -17.71 -13.12 11.93
CA ALA A 208 -17.65 -13.33 13.39
C ALA A 208 -17.82 -12.05 14.22
N ARG A 209 -17.49 -10.89 13.64
CA ARG A 209 -17.66 -9.56 14.24
C ARG A 209 -18.40 -8.66 13.26
N THR A 210 -19.39 -7.90 13.71
CA THR A 210 -20.28 -7.15 12.81
C THR A 210 -19.64 -5.92 12.18
N THR A 211 -18.65 -5.30 12.82
CA THR A 211 -17.99 -4.06 12.36
C THR A 211 -16.50 -4.26 12.11
N TRP A 212 -15.91 -3.39 11.28
CA TRP A 212 -14.46 -3.35 11.10
C TRP A 212 -13.71 -3.03 12.39
N ASP A 213 -14.24 -2.15 13.24
CA ASP A 213 -13.66 -1.86 14.56
C ASP A 213 -13.64 -3.10 15.49
N ALA A 214 -14.74 -3.85 15.53
CA ALA A 214 -14.79 -5.08 16.32
C ALA A 214 -13.86 -6.18 15.75
N ALA A 215 -13.71 -6.24 14.42
CA ALA A 215 -12.72 -7.10 13.77
C ALA A 215 -11.28 -6.66 14.08
N ALA A 216 -11.01 -5.35 14.09
CA ALA A 216 -9.72 -4.78 14.47
C ALA A 216 -9.35 -5.19 15.90
N THR A 217 -10.30 -5.13 16.83
CA THR A 217 -10.09 -5.57 18.21
C THR A 217 -9.63 -7.02 18.29
N GLY A 218 -10.32 -7.94 17.59
CA GLY A 218 -9.95 -9.35 17.56
C GLY A 218 -8.60 -9.63 16.87
N LEU A 219 -8.27 -8.86 15.83
CA LEU A 219 -6.96 -8.95 15.18
C LEU A 219 -5.83 -8.43 16.08
N VAL A 220 -6.06 -7.34 16.81
CA VAL A 220 -5.11 -6.85 17.81
C VAL A 220 -4.89 -7.89 18.90
N ASP A 221 -5.95 -8.50 19.44
CA ASP A 221 -5.85 -9.59 20.42
C ASP A 221 -4.94 -10.73 19.91
N ALA A 222 -5.23 -11.22 18.71
CA ALA A 222 -4.52 -12.34 18.11
C ALA A 222 -3.04 -12.01 17.84
N LEU A 223 -2.76 -10.83 17.28
CA LEU A 223 -1.40 -10.41 16.95
C LEU A 223 -0.58 -10.09 18.20
N THR A 224 -1.16 -9.47 19.22
CA THR A 224 -0.48 -9.28 20.52
C THR A 224 -0.14 -10.64 21.15
N GLY A 225 -1.08 -11.59 21.15
CA GLY A 225 -0.84 -12.95 21.63
C GLY A 225 0.27 -13.68 20.87
N LEU A 226 0.28 -13.57 19.53
CA LEU A 226 1.32 -14.13 18.66
C LEU A 226 2.71 -13.60 19.04
N TRP A 227 2.83 -12.29 19.26
CA TRP A 227 4.10 -11.65 19.61
C TRP A 227 4.57 -11.97 21.03
N LEU A 228 3.66 -12.15 21.99
CA LEU A 228 3.97 -12.46 23.40
C LEU A 228 4.09 -13.95 23.70
N ALA A 229 3.73 -14.83 22.77
CA ALA A 229 3.80 -16.27 22.98
C ALA A 229 5.23 -16.68 23.43
N PRO A 230 5.40 -17.66 24.33
CA PRO A 230 6.71 -18.23 24.62
C PRO A 230 7.34 -18.84 23.35
N SER A 231 8.66 -18.80 23.24
CA SER A 231 9.40 -19.50 22.17
C SER A 231 10.12 -20.72 22.74
N THR A 232 9.99 -21.87 22.07
CA THR A 232 10.79 -23.04 22.41
C THR A 232 12.24 -22.80 21.98
N PRO A 233 13.23 -22.95 22.88
CA PRO A 233 14.63 -22.86 22.50
C PRO A 233 14.97 -23.91 21.44
N GLY A 234 15.67 -23.52 20.37
CA GLY A 234 16.19 -24.48 19.39
C GLY A 234 17.19 -25.45 20.03
N PRO A 235 17.44 -26.63 19.44
CA PRO A 235 18.44 -27.55 19.96
C PRO A 235 19.78 -26.81 20.04
N ALA A 236 20.37 -26.77 21.23
CA ALA A 236 21.72 -26.24 21.43
C ALA A 236 22.64 -26.96 20.45
N HIS A 237 23.33 -26.22 19.58
CA HIS A 237 24.37 -26.80 18.75
C HIS A 237 25.43 -27.35 19.71
N SER A 238 25.46 -28.68 19.87
CA SER A 238 26.57 -29.35 20.55
C SER A 238 27.86 -28.92 19.85
N PRO A 239 28.84 -28.33 20.56
CA PRO A 239 30.12 -28.06 19.95
C PRO A 239 30.69 -29.39 19.47
N THR A 240 30.97 -29.47 18.18
CA THR A 240 31.68 -30.59 17.55
C THR A 240 32.89 -30.92 18.41
N ARG A 241 32.85 -32.10 19.05
CA ARG A 241 33.99 -32.65 19.79
C ARG A 241 35.07 -32.95 18.76
N THR A 242 36.03 -32.05 18.63
CA THR A 242 37.26 -32.31 17.90
C THR A 242 38.07 -33.27 18.77
N ASP A 243 37.86 -34.57 18.58
CA ASP A 243 38.75 -35.59 19.14
C ASP A 243 40.02 -35.62 18.29
N HIS A 244 41.15 -35.50 19.01
CA HIS A 244 42.52 -35.70 18.56
C HIS A 244 42.81 -37.17 18.24
#